data_AF-W1IPD2-F1
#
_entry.id   AF-W1IPD2-F1
#
_cell.length_a   1.000
_cell.length_b   1.000
_cell.length_c   1.000
_cell.angle_alpha   90.00
_cell.angle_beta   90.00
_cell.angle_gamma   90.00
#
_symmetry.space_group_name_H-M   'P 1'
#
loop_
_entity.id
_entity.type
_entity.pdbx_description
1 polymer ?
#
loop_
_entity_poly.entity_id
_entity_poly.type
_entity_poly.pdbx_seq_one_letter_code
_entity_poly.pdbx_strand_id
1 'polypeptide(L)'
;MAKYTTNIPMAEFDDNGLAVEAGWVAVYHCHAQSREFLGKSYDNVPVGFSIVSDAYLDEPELPHADDIAVIRSPDETCWLQVPVSR
;
A
#
# COMPACT_ATOMS: atom_id res chain seq x y z
N MET A 1 31.48 -11.26 8.08
CA MET A 1 30.21 -11.11 7.32
C MET A 1 30.08 -12.27 6.37
N ALA A 2 28.88 -12.81 6.19
CA ALA A 2 28.64 -13.85 5.19
C ALA A 2 28.72 -13.24 3.77
N LYS A 3 29.33 -13.94 2.83
CA LYS A 3 29.49 -13.48 1.43
C LYS A 3 28.15 -13.41 0.68
N TYR A 4 27.17 -14.18 1.10
CA TYR A 4 25.85 -14.26 0.50
C TYR A 4 24.78 -14.13 1.57
N THR A 5 23.62 -13.61 1.18
CA THR A 5 22.43 -13.49 2.03
C THR A 5 21.19 -13.87 1.22
N THR A 6 20.19 -14.40 1.90
CA THR A 6 18.84 -14.64 1.36
C THR A 6 17.84 -13.58 1.83
N ASN A 7 18.31 -12.56 2.55
CA ASN A 7 17.45 -11.47 3.01
C ASN A 7 16.96 -10.66 1.82
N ILE A 8 15.66 -10.38 1.82
CA ILE A 8 15.05 -9.45 0.88
C ILE A 8 15.27 -8.04 1.44
N PRO A 9 15.93 -7.12 0.71
CA PRO A 9 16.06 -5.74 1.14
C PRO A 9 14.68 -5.10 1.16
N MET A 10 14.35 -4.45 2.27
CA MET A 10 13.09 -3.73 2.44
C MET A 10 13.34 -2.24 2.23
N ALA A 11 12.41 -1.55 1.56
CA ALA A 11 12.52 -0.11 1.39
C ALA A 11 12.25 0.62 2.72
N GLU A 12 13.01 1.68 2.99
CA GLU A 12 12.77 2.61 4.08
C GLU A 12 12.45 3.99 3.49
N PHE A 13 11.49 4.70 4.06
CA PHE A 13 11.00 5.98 3.54
C PHE A 13 11.23 7.11 4.55
N ASP A 14 11.45 8.33 4.05
CA ASP A 14 11.44 9.54 4.87
C ASP A 14 10.02 10.08 5.12
N ASP A 15 9.93 11.19 5.86
CA ASP A 15 8.66 11.86 6.17
C ASP A 15 7.95 12.44 4.93
N ASN A 16 8.66 12.54 3.79
CA ASN A 16 8.08 12.97 2.51
C ASN A 16 7.59 11.78 1.66
N GLY A 17 7.74 10.55 2.16
CA GLY A 17 7.36 9.32 1.46
C GLY A 17 8.34 8.94 0.34
N LEU A 18 9.59 9.41 0.38
CA LEU A 18 10.65 9.04 -0.56
C LEU A 18 11.54 7.96 0.05
N ALA A 19 11.88 6.94 -0.73
CA ALA A 19 12.75 5.87 -0.28
C ALA A 19 14.16 6.42 -0.02
N VAL A 20 14.65 6.25 1.21
CA VAL A 20 16.05 6.52 1.62
C VAL A 20 16.93 5.28 1.46
N GLU A 21 16.32 4.10 1.50
CA GLU A 21 16.95 2.81 1.18
C GLU A 21 16.10 2.09 0.13
N ALA A 22 16.75 1.57 -0.92
CA ALA A 22 16.05 0.83 -1.97
C ALA A 22 15.68 -0.57 -1.50
N GLY A 23 14.48 -1.02 -1.84
CA GLY A 23 14.03 -2.36 -1.46
C GLY A 23 12.60 -2.66 -1.86
N TRP A 24 12.11 -3.79 -1.38
CA TRP A 24 10.72 -4.20 -1.55
C TRP A 24 9.85 -3.63 -0.44
N VAL A 25 8.60 -3.34 -0.75
CA VAL A 25 7.60 -2.91 0.24
C VAL A 25 6.24 -3.49 -0.11
N ALA A 26 5.46 -3.86 0.90
CA ALA A 26 4.07 -4.22 0.72
C ALA A 26 3.25 -2.97 0.46
N VAL A 27 2.41 -3.00 -0.58
CA VAL A 27 1.51 -1.89 -0.90
C VAL A 27 0.09 -2.38 -1.09
N TYR A 28 -0.86 -1.50 -0.81
CA TYR A 28 -2.30 -1.77 -0.84
C TYR A 28 -2.94 -0.89 -1.91
N HIS A 29 -3.35 -1.51 -3.01
CA HIS A 29 -3.87 -0.81 -4.19
C HIS A 29 -5.34 -0.51 -4.06
N CYS A 30 -5.76 0.63 -4.60
CA CYS A 30 -7.15 0.96 -4.82
C CYS A 30 -7.43 1.34 -6.28
N HIS A 31 -8.68 1.28 -6.69
CA HIS A 31 -9.10 1.75 -7.99
C HIS A 31 -9.10 3.29 -8.04
N ALA A 32 -8.39 3.91 -8.98
CA ALA A 32 -8.20 5.36 -9.05
C ALA A 32 -9.49 6.21 -8.99
N GLN A 33 -10.63 5.69 -9.46
CA GLN A 33 -11.93 6.41 -9.43
C GLN A 33 -12.81 6.07 -8.22
N SER A 34 -13.18 4.80 -8.03
CA SER A 34 -14.02 4.37 -6.89
C SER A 34 -13.29 4.38 -5.55
N ARG A 35 -11.95 4.39 -5.57
CA ARG A 35 -11.05 4.20 -4.42
C ARG A 35 -11.21 2.86 -3.73
N GLU A 36 -11.91 1.90 -4.35
CA GLU A 36 -12.13 0.58 -3.79
C GLU A 36 -10.83 -0.23 -3.75
N PHE A 37 -10.57 -0.90 -2.64
CA PHE A 37 -9.41 -1.75 -2.43
C PHE A 37 -9.40 -2.91 -3.45
N LEU A 38 -8.28 -3.06 -4.18
CA LEU A 38 -8.11 -4.05 -5.23
C LEU A 38 -7.25 -5.24 -4.79
N GLY A 39 -6.41 -5.04 -3.79
CA GLY A 39 -5.51 -6.08 -3.29
C GLY A 39 -4.14 -5.56 -2.89
N LYS A 40 -3.28 -6.50 -2.49
CA LYS A 40 -1.93 -6.27 -2.00
C LYS A 40 -0.90 -6.76 -3.02
N SER A 41 0.18 -6.00 -3.22
CA SER A 41 1.37 -6.43 -3.95
C SER A 41 2.65 -6.14 -3.17
N TYR A 42 3.78 -6.60 -3.72
CA TYR A 42 5.11 -6.13 -3.32
C TYR A 42 5.72 -5.36 -4.47
N ASP A 43 6.11 -4.13 -4.21
CA ASP A 43 6.71 -3.24 -5.19
C ASP A 43 8.16 -2.99 -4.80
N ASN A 44 9.05 -2.95 -5.79
CA ASN A 44 10.45 -2.56 -5.58
C ASN A 44 10.60 -1.06 -5.82
N VAL A 45 11.07 -0.33 -4.81
CA VAL A 45 11.19 1.13 -4.83
C VAL A 45 12.66 1.53 -4.82
N PRO A 46 13.17 2.22 -5.86
CA PRO A 46 14.51 2.78 -5.87
C PRO A 46 14.66 3.97 -4.91
N VAL A 47 15.88 4.24 -4.46
CA VAL A 47 16.19 5.45 -3.65
C VAL A 47 15.72 6.72 -4.38
N GLY A 48 15.05 7.61 -3.65
CA GLY A 48 14.51 8.88 -4.15
C GLY A 48 13.15 8.77 -4.85
N PHE A 49 12.55 7.58 -4.92
CA PHE A 49 11.21 7.36 -5.45
C PHE A 49 10.21 7.04 -4.34
N SER A 50 8.92 7.19 -4.64
CA SER A 50 7.82 6.75 -3.78
C SER A 50 7.15 5.50 -4.37
N ILE A 51 6.14 4.99 -3.67
CA ILE A 51 5.25 3.95 -4.20
C ILE A 51 4.43 4.48 -5.38
N VAL A 52 3.85 3.58 -6.17
CA VAL A 52 3.00 3.96 -7.30
C VAL A 52 1.73 4.67 -6.85
N SER A 53 1.16 5.51 -7.72
CA SER A 53 -0.13 6.14 -7.46
C SER A 53 -1.23 5.11 -7.16
N ASP A 54 -2.21 5.54 -6.36
CA ASP A 54 -3.34 4.71 -5.93
C ASP A 54 -2.94 3.48 -5.10
N ALA A 55 -1.72 3.50 -4.55
CA ALA A 55 -1.23 2.51 -3.60
C ALA A 55 -0.85 3.18 -2.27
N TYR A 56 -1.00 2.44 -1.18
CA TYR A 56 -0.76 2.93 0.18
C TYR A 56 0.09 1.98 0.99
N LEU A 57 0.80 2.51 2.00
CA LEU A 57 1.65 1.72 2.90
C LEU A 57 0.86 1.14 4.08
N ASP A 58 -0.28 1.75 4.44
CA ASP A 58 -1.13 1.28 5.53
C ASP A 58 -2.12 0.21 5.05
N GLU A 59 -2.23 -0.88 5.80
CA GLU A 59 -3.12 -2.00 5.53
C GLU A 59 -4.58 -1.65 5.88
N PRO A 60 -5.56 -1.95 5.02
CA PRO A 60 -6.96 -1.82 5.37
C PRO A 60 -7.39 -2.89 6.39
N GLU A 61 -8.36 -2.53 7.24
CA GLU A 61 -9.13 -3.53 7.98
C GLU A 61 -10.16 -4.17 7.03
N LEU A 62 -10.09 -5.50 6.88
CA LEU A 62 -10.98 -6.24 5.99
C LEU A 62 -12.31 -6.57 6.69
N PRO A 63 -13.45 -6.26 6.07
CA PRO A 63 -14.75 -6.60 6.63
C PRO A 63 -14.98 -8.12 6.60
N HIS A 64 -15.77 -8.62 7.55
CA HIS A 64 -16.26 -10.00 7.54
C HIS A 64 -17.52 -10.20 6.68
N ALA A 65 -18.19 -9.11 6.29
CA ALA A 65 -19.45 -9.12 5.57
C ALA A 65 -19.24 -8.78 4.09
N ASP A 66 -19.91 -9.52 3.19
CA ASP A 66 -19.76 -9.38 1.74
C ASP A 66 -20.46 -8.13 1.16
N ASP A 67 -21.25 -7.42 1.96
CA ASP A 67 -21.98 -6.19 1.58
C ASP A 67 -21.26 -4.92 2.04
N ILE A 68 -19.97 -5.01 2.36
CA ILE A 68 -19.13 -3.89 2.75
C ILE A 68 -17.94 -3.79 1.79
N ALA A 69 -17.77 -2.64 1.15
CA ALA A 69 -16.59 -2.30 0.39
C ALA A 69 -15.57 -1.56 1.27
N VAL A 70 -14.29 -1.81 1.04
CA VAL A 70 -13.18 -1.03 1.60
C VAL A 70 -12.79 0.02 0.57
N ILE A 71 -12.84 1.29 0.91
CA ILE A 71 -12.46 2.40 0.03
C ILE A 71 -11.40 3.28 0.68
N ARG A 72 -10.49 3.86 -0.10
CA ARG A 72 -9.61 4.92 0.40
C ARG A 72 -10.42 6.19 0.69
N SER A 73 -10.12 6.85 1.81
CA SER A 73 -10.72 8.13 2.17
C SER A 73 -10.41 9.22 1.12
N PRO A 74 -11.31 10.21 0.93
CA PRO A 74 -11.06 11.29 -0.03
C PRO A 74 -9.82 12.16 0.27
N ASP A 75 -9.37 12.19 1.53
CA ASP A 75 -8.14 12.86 1.96
C ASP A 75 -6.91 11.94 1.94
N GLU A 76 -7.09 10.69 1.51
CA GLU A 76 -6.05 9.68 1.35
C GLU A 76 -5.29 9.31 2.62
N THR A 77 -5.86 9.58 3.80
CA THR A 77 -5.23 9.32 5.09
C THR A 77 -5.57 7.96 5.71
N CYS A 78 -6.68 7.34 5.30
CA CYS A 78 -7.15 6.08 5.89
C CYS A 78 -8.03 5.26 4.94
N TRP A 79 -8.31 4.03 5.34
CA TRP A 79 -9.30 3.16 4.71
C TRP A 79 -10.66 3.25 5.43
N LEU A 80 -11.73 3.32 4.65
CA LEU A 80 -13.11 3.39 5.12
C LEU A 80 -13.86 2.11 4.72
N GLN A 81 -14.74 1.64 5.58
CA GLN A 81 -15.69 0.57 5.28
C GLN A 81 -17.06 1.18 4.97
N VAL A 82 -17.59 0.94 3.77
CA VAL A 82 -18.86 1.50 3.30
C VAL A 82 -19.83 0.41 2.86
N PRO A 83 -21.12 0.48 3.23
CA PRO A 83 -22.11 -0.45 2.72
C PRO A 83 -22.25 -0.37 1.20
N VAL A 84 -22.27 -1.53 0.54
CA VAL A 84 -22.55 -1.63 -0.89
C VAL A 84 -24.07 -1.62 -1.07
N SER A 85 -24.63 -0.50 -1.53
CA SER A 85 -26.05 -0.46 -1.90
C SER A 85 -26.27 -1.31 -3.15
N ARG A 86 -27.08 -2.37 -3.04
CA ARG A 86 -27.58 -3.15 -4.17
C ARG A 86 -28.78 -2.50 -4.85
#